data_AF-A0A7R9UXB9-F1
#
_entry.id   AF-A0A7R9UXB9-F1
#
_cell.length_a   1.000
_cell.length_b   1.000
_cell.length_c   1.000
_cell.angle_alpha   90.00
_cell.angle_beta   90.00
_cell.angle_gamma   90.00
#
_symmetry.space_group_name_H-M   'P 1'
#
loop_
_entity.id
_entity.type
_entity.pdbx_description
1 polymer ?
#
loop_
_entity_poly.entity_id
_entity_poly.type
_entity_poly.pdbx_seq_one_letter_code
_entity_poly.pdbx_strand_id
1 'polypeptide(L)'
;PRPAGGSSEDPKVFSFDKVYDWNSQQATLYAETAAPIVDSVLQGFNGTIFAYGQTGTGKSHTMEGKEAPEELRGIIPRAFHHIFDAITAVANPGKEFLVRASYLEIYNEEIRDLLAKNATHRLELKENTDSGVYVKDLTSYVVKSVRECDK
;
A
#
# COMPACT_ATOMS: atom_id res chain seq x y z
N PRO A 1 -19.48 20.75 -46.98
CA PRO A 1 -20.38 20.14 -45.96
C PRO A 1 -19.73 18.86 -45.39
N ARG A 2 -19.23 18.93 -44.16
CA ARG A 2 -18.65 17.79 -43.43
C ARG A 2 -19.83 17.06 -42.74
N PRO A 3 -20.01 15.74 -42.88
CA PRO A 3 -21.09 15.06 -42.19
C PRO A 3 -20.79 15.05 -40.68
N ALA A 4 -21.75 15.49 -39.87
CA ALA A 4 -21.70 15.37 -38.43
C ALA A 4 -21.86 13.89 -38.06
N GLY A 5 -20.78 13.25 -37.64
CA GLY A 5 -20.81 11.92 -37.03
C GLY A 5 -21.39 12.01 -35.63
N GLY A 6 -22.71 11.93 -35.52
CA GLY A 6 -23.39 11.76 -34.24
C GLY A 6 -23.33 10.30 -33.82
N SER A 7 -22.37 9.94 -32.96
CA SER A 7 -22.52 8.78 -32.09
C SER A 7 -22.92 9.29 -30.70
N SER A 8 -24.23 9.52 -30.52
CA SER A 8 -24.81 9.68 -29.19
C SER A 8 -24.89 8.30 -28.54
N GLU A 9 -23.74 7.74 -28.15
CA GLU A 9 -23.73 6.64 -27.19
C GLU A 9 -24.07 7.22 -25.83
N ASP A 10 -25.07 6.64 -25.16
CA ASP A 10 -25.37 6.97 -23.78
C ASP A 10 -24.13 6.77 -22.90
N PRO A 11 -23.91 7.64 -21.89
CA PRO A 11 -22.74 7.52 -21.03
C PRO A 11 -22.75 6.15 -20.32
N LYS A 12 -21.62 5.45 -20.41
CA LYS A 12 -21.42 4.17 -19.72
C LYS A 12 -21.40 4.41 -18.21
N VAL A 13 -22.29 3.75 -17.49
CA VAL A 13 -22.40 3.83 -16.02
C VAL A 13 -21.77 2.60 -15.38
N PHE A 14 -20.95 2.82 -14.36
CA PHE A 14 -20.30 1.76 -13.57
C PHE A 14 -20.64 1.95 -12.10
N SER A 15 -20.64 0.86 -11.33
CA SER A 15 -20.90 0.87 -9.89
C SER A 15 -19.77 0.18 -9.16
N PHE A 16 -19.36 0.75 -8.03
CA PHE A 16 -18.26 0.30 -7.18
C PHE A 16 -18.69 0.47 -5.72
N ASP A 17 -17.98 -0.18 -4.79
CA ASP A 17 -18.26 -0.03 -3.35
C ASP A 17 -18.16 1.43 -2.90
N LYS A 18 -17.16 2.15 -3.41
CA LYS A 18 -16.94 3.58 -3.18
C LYS A 18 -16.34 4.23 -4.42
N VAL A 19 -16.68 5.51 -4.64
CA VAL A 19 -16.14 6.33 -5.73
C VAL A 19 -15.65 7.64 -5.12
N TYR A 20 -14.41 8.01 -5.45
CA TYR A 20 -13.76 9.22 -4.97
C TYR A 20 -13.62 10.22 -6.12
N ASP A 21 -14.08 11.45 -5.91
CA ASP A 21 -13.92 12.56 -6.85
C ASP A 21 -12.60 13.32 -6.62
N TRP A 22 -12.37 14.39 -7.38
CA TRP A 22 -11.16 15.21 -7.25
C TRP A 22 -11.08 16.03 -5.95
N ASN A 23 -12.17 16.15 -5.19
CA ASN A 23 -12.20 16.84 -3.90
C ASN A 23 -11.94 15.89 -2.72
N SER A 24 -11.89 14.59 -3.00
CA SER A 24 -11.72 13.56 -1.98
C SER A 24 -10.33 13.65 -1.34
N GLN A 25 -10.30 13.71 -0.01
CA GLN A 25 -9.06 13.87 0.75
C GLN A 25 -8.42 12.52 1.04
N GLN A 26 -7.09 12.49 1.15
CA GLN A 26 -6.33 11.27 1.46
C GLN A 26 -6.75 10.66 2.81
N ALA A 27 -7.08 11.50 3.79
CA ALA A 27 -7.56 11.07 5.10
C ALA A 27 -8.90 10.33 5.00
N THR A 28 -9.86 10.86 4.24
CA THR A 28 -11.16 10.23 4.01
C THR A 28 -10.99 8.90 3.28
N LEU A 29 -10.23 8.89 2.19
CA LEU A 29 -9.94 7.68 1.43
C LEU A 29 -9.32 6.59 2.33
N TYR A 30 -8.32 6.95 3.14
CA TYR A 30 -7.69 6.04 4.08
C TYR A 30 -8.68 5.46 5.10
N ALA A 31 -9.42 6.33 5.80
CA ALA A 31 -10.37 5.93 6.84
C ALA A 31 -11.45 4.98 6.30
N GLU A 32 -11.86 5.20 5.05
CA GLU A 32 -12.95 4.47 4.43
C GLU A 32 -12.55 3.16 3.74
N THR A 33 -11.30 3.01 3.32
CA THR A 33 -10.84 1.86 2.52
C THR A 33 -9.72 1.07 3.19
N ALA A 34 -8.67 1.75 3.65
CA ALA A 34 -7.46 1.12 4.15
C ALA A 34 -7.53 0.81 5.65
N ALA A 35 -8.16 1.68 6.46
CA ALA A 35 -8.22 1.49 7.90
C ALA A 35 -8.85 0.14 8.33
N PRO A 36 -9.99 -0.32 7.75
CA PRO A 36 -10.55 -1.63 8.09
C PRO A 36 -9.61 -2.81 7.75
N ILE A 37 -8.79 -2.67 6.71
CA ILE A 37 -7.80 -3.68 6.32
C ILE A 37 -6.66 -3.70 7.34
N VAL A 38 -6.17 -2.53 7.75
CA VAL A 38 -5.14 -2.41 8.80
C VAL A 38 -5.64 -2.97 10.13
N ASP A 39 -6.90 -2.71 10.50
CA ASP A 39 -7.52 -3.28 11.70
C ASP A 39 -7.59 -4.82 11.64
N SER A 40 -7.90 -5.36 10.46
CA SER A 40 -7.89 -6.81 10.24
C SER A 40 -6.47 -7.39 10.39
N VAL A 41 -5.45 -6.69 9.92
CA VAL A 41 -4.04 -7.09 10.09
C VAL A 41 -3.63 -7.10 11.56
N LEU A 42 -4.05 -6.09 12.33
CA LEU A 42 -3.80 -6.03 13.78
C LEU A 42 -4.50 -7.16 14.56
N GLN A 43 -5.53 -7.77 13.98
CA GLN A 43 -6.22 -8.96 14.51
C GLN A 43 -5.61 -10.30 14.05
N GLY A 44 -4.56 -10.26 13.21
CA GLY A 44 -3.84 -11.45 12.74
C GLY A 44 -4.26 -11.96 11.36
N PHE A 45 -5.02 -11.18 10.59
CA PHE A 45 -5.37 -11.54 9.20
C PHE A 45 -4.38 -10.95 8.19
N ASN A 46 -4.30 -11.53 6.99
CA ASN A 46 -3.54 -10.96 5.90
C ASN A 46 -4.37 -9.88 5.17
N GLY A 47 -3.77 -8.73 4.88
CA GLY A 47 -4.40 -7.62 4.17
C GLY A 47 -3.56 -7.16 2.98
N THR A 48 -4.21 -6.84 1.86
CA THR A 48 -3.53 -6.41 0.64
C THR A 48 -4.27 -5.23 0.00
N ILE A 49 -3.52 -4.19 -0.38
CA ILE A 49 -4.04 -3.00 -1.06
C ILE A 49 -3.20 -2.78 -2.33
N PHE A 50 -3.87 -2.63 -3.47
CA PHE A 50 -3.23 -2.33 -4.75
C PHE A 50 -3.85 -1.08 -5.39
N ALA A 51 -3.02 -0.22 -5.96
CA ALA A 51 -3.47 0.86 -6.81
C ALA A 51 -3.32 0.46 -8.29
N TYR A 52 -4.42 0.49 -9.03
CA TYR A 52 -4.48 0.11 -10.44
C TYR A 52 -4.97 1.27 -11.31
N GLY A 53 -4.38 1.45 -12.50
CA GLY A 53 -4.73 2.52 -13.43
C GLY A 53 -3.60 2.89 -14.37
N GLN A 54 -3.88 3.72 -15.36
CA GLN A 54 -2.89 4.20 -16.33
C GLN A 54 -1.79 5.05 -15.66
N THR A 55 -0.63 5.19 -16.29
CA THR A 55 0.41 6.13 -15.85
C THR A 55 -0.16 7.54 -15.76
N GLY A 56 0.13 8.24 -14.66
CA GLY A 56 -0.37 9.60 -14.41
C GLY A 56 -1.73 9.69 -13.72
N THR A 57 -2.44 8.57 -13.47
CA THR A 57 -3.78 8.60 -12.83
C THR A 57 -3.76 8.63 -11.30
N GLY A 58 -2.61 8.91 -10.69
CA GLY A 58 -2.51 9.09 -9.23
C GLY A 58 -2.19 7.86 -8.39
N LYS A 59 -1.82 6.70 -8.96
CA LYS A 59 -1.47 5.48 -8.19
C LYS A 59 -0.46 5.74 -7.04
N SER A 60 0.69 6.35 -7.36
CA SER A 60 1.71 6.71 -6.36
C SER A 60 1.21 7.79 -5.39
N HIS A 61 0.38 8.72 -5.86
CA HIS A 61 -0.24 9.72 -5.00
C HIS A 61 -1.18 9.08 -3.98
N THR A 62 -1.99 8.11 -4.36
CA THR A 62 -2.90 7.40 -3.44
C THR A 62 -2.12 6.53 -2.45
N MET A 63 -1.13 5.75 -2.92
CA MET A 63 -0.39 4.82 -2.06
C MET A 63 0.62 5.52 -1.15
N GLU A 64 1.48 6.37 -1.68
CA GLU A 64 2.57 7.02 -0.94
C GLU A 64 2.21 8.48 -0.58
N GLY A 65 1.68 9.22 -1.56
CA GLY A 65 1.29 10.61 -1.38
C GLY A 65 2.48 11.55 -1.38
N LYS A 66 2.45 12.58 -0.53
CA LYS A 66 3.58 13.49 -0.30
C LYS A 66 3.94 13.47 1.18
N GLU A 67 5.22 13.66 1.48
CA GLU A 67 5.71 13.75 2.87
C GLU A 67 5.09 14.92 3.64
N ALA A 68 4.96 16.06 2.95
CA ALA A 68 4.40 17.29 3.47
C ALA A 68 3.53 18.03 2.40
N PRO A 69 2.45 18.70 2.82
CA PRO A 69 1.89 18.71 4.18
C PRO A 69 1.19 17.38 4.53
N GLU A 70 0.91 17.14 5.81
CA GLU A 70 0.44 15.83 6.33
C GLU A 70 -0.85 15.34 5.68
N GLU A 71 -1.71 16.26 5.24
CA GLU A 71 -2.97 15.98 4.57
C GLU A 71 -2.77 15.27 3.23
N LEU A 72 -1.60 15.41 2.61
CA LEU A 72 -1.27 14.78 1.33
C LEU A 72 -0.60 13.41 1.46
N ARG A 73 -0.30 12.94 2.67
CA ARG A 73 0.22 11.60 2.92
C ARG A 73 -0.77 10.53 2.45
N GLY A 74 -0.28 9.52 1.74
CA GLY A 74 -1.08 8.43 1.18
C GLY A 74 -1.38 7.31 2.16
N ILE A 75 -1.80 6.17 1.62
CA ILE A 75 -2.19 4.98 2.38
C ILE A 75 -1.02 4.42 3.21
N ILE A 76 0.17 4.26 2.62
CA ILE A 76 1.34 3.62 3.24
C ILE A 76 1.78 4.36 4.51
N PRO A 77 2.10 5.67 4.49
CA PRO A 77 2.51 6.37 5.70
C PRO A 77 1.40 6.40 6.76
N ARG A 78 0.12 6.55 6.36
CA ARG A 78 -1.02 6.52 7.29
C ARG A 78 -1.20 5.15 7.94
N ALA A 79 -0.96 4.06 7.20
CA ALA A 79 -1.01 2.70 7.72
C ALA A 79 0.08 2.46 8.77
N PHE A 80 1.31 2.93 8.54
CA PHE A 80 2.36 2.83 9.56
C PHE A 80 2.00 3.58 10.84
N HIS A 81 1.52 4.83 10.73
CA HIS A 81 1.02 5.58 11.88
C HIS A 81 -0.05 4.81 12.63
N HIS A 82 -1.09 4.33 11.94
CA HIS A 82 -2.18 3.58 12.54
C HIS A 82 -1.71 2.32 13.28
N ILE A 83 -0.80 1.54 12.68
CA ILE A 83 -0.25 0.33 13.29
C ILE A 83 0.49 0.67 14.60
N PHE A 84 1.39 1.65 14.57
CA PHE A 84 2.17 2.00 15.76
C PHE A 84 1.33 2.68 16.86
N ASP A 85 0.33 3.46 16.49
CA ASP A 85 -0.62 4.05 17.44
C ASP A 85 -1.44 2.95 18.13
N ALA A 86 -1.91 1.95 17.37
CA ALA A 86 -2.64 0.81 17.93
C ALA A 86 -1.77 -0.05 18.85
N ILE A 87 -0.52 -0.33 18.48
CA ILE A 87 0.44 -1.05 19.34
C ILE A 87 0.66 -0.30 20.66
N THR A 88 0.84 1.03 20.60
CA THR A 88 1.06 1.87 21.77
C THR A 88 -0.18 1.91 22.68
N ALA A 89 -1.37 2.01 22.10
CA ALA A 89 -2.63 2.03 22.84
C ALA A 89 -2.94 0.69 23.53
N VAL A 90 -2.55 -0.43 22.90
CA VAL A 90 -2.79 -1.80 23.38
C VAL A 90 -1.64 -2.30 24.26
N ALA A 91 -0.82 -1.41 24.85
CA ALA A 91 0.27 -1.73 25.79
C ALA A 91 -0.23 -2.41 27.08
N ASN A 92 -0.84 -3.58 26.92
CA ASN A 92 -1.22 -4.56 27.91
C ASN A 92 0.03 -5.37 28.25
N PRO A 93 0.28 -5.70 29.52
CA PRO A 93 1.46 -6.47 29.95
C PRO A 93 1.61 -7.87 29.34
N GLY A 94 0.65 -8.35 28.55
CA GLY A 94 0.62 -9.70 27.96
C GLY A 94 0.66 -9.76 26.44
N LYS A 95 0.88 -8.65 25.72
CA LYS A 95 1.02 -8.64 24.25
C LYS A 95 2.33 -8.01 23.82
N GLU A 96 3.13 -8.77 23.09
CA GLU A 96 4.35 -8.29 22.43
C GLU A 96 4.10 -8.17 20.93
N PHE A 97 4.63 -7.11 20.33
CA PHE A 97 4.49 -6.84 18.90
C PHE A 97 5.87 -6.78 18.23
N LEU A 98 5.99 -7.42 17.07
CA LEU A 98 7.16 -7.34 16.21
C LEU A 98 6.71 -6.87 14.82
N VAL A 99 7.10 -5.64 14.46
CA VAL A 99 6.83 -5.09 13.13
C VAL A 99 8.06 -5.27 12.26
N ARG A 100 7.86 -5.84 11.07
CA ARG A 100 8.89 -6.03 10.06
C ARG A 100 8.43 -5.45 8.73
N ALA A 101 9.32 -4.75 8.05
CA ALA A 101 9.06 -4.17 6.74
C ALA A 101 10.07 -4.68 5.70
N SER A 102 9.58 -4.92 4.50
CA SER A 102 10.35 -5.28 3.32
C SER A 102 9.80 -4.46 2.15
N TYR A 103 10.68 -4.04 1.23
CA TYR A 103 10.29 -3.26 0.07
C TYR A 103 11.00 -3.79 -1.18
N LEU A 104 10.23 -4.10 -2.22
CA LEU A 104 10.72 -4.69 -3.44
C LEU A 104 10.04 -4.09 -4.65
N GLU A 105 10.71 -4.19 -5.80
CA GLU A 105 10.18 -3.87 -7.11
C GLU A 105 10.10 -5.16 -7.94
N ILE A 106 9.03 -5.29 -8.73
CA ILE A 106 8.92 -6.30 -9.79
C ILE A 106 8.97 -5.55 -11.12
N TYR A 107 10.04 -5.76 -11.90
CA TYR A 107 10.22 -5.14 -13.20
C TYR A 107 10.71 -6.18 -14.20
N ASN A 108 10.00 -6.32 -15.33
CA ASN A 108 10.33 -7.30 -16.37
C ASN A 108 10.47 -8.73 -15.82
N GLU A 109 9.52 -9.16 -14.98
CA GLU A 109 9.52 -10.46 -14.28
C GLU A 109 10.72 -10.69 -13.35
N GLU A 110 11.52 -9.66 -13.08
CA GLU A 110 12.64 -9.70 -12.14
C GLU A 110 12.27 -9.00 -10.83
N ILE A 111 12.59 -9.66 -9.71
CA ILE A 111 12.40 -9.09 -8.37
C ILE A 111 13.69 -8.42 -7.91
N ARG A 112 13.57 -7.17 -7.46
CA ARG A 112 14.67 -6.37 -6.91
C ARG A 112 14.34 -5.94 -5.49
N ASP A 113 15.31 -6.10 -4.60
CA ASP A 113 15.23 -5.58 -3.24
C ASP A 113 15.53 -4.07 -3.25
N LEU A 114 14.57 -3.25 -2.80
CA LEU A 114 14.73 -1.80 -2.74
C LEU A 114 15.42 -1.34 -1.45
N LEU A 115 15.57 -2.22 -0.45
CA LEU A 115 16.22 -1.91 0.82
C LEU A 115 17.66 -2.45 0.90
N ALA A 116 18.05 -3.34 -0.01
CA ALA A 116 19.41 -3.87 -0.06
C ALA A 116 20.42 -2.81 -0.51
N LYS A 117 21.56 -2.71 0.19
CA LYS A 117 22.68 -1.84 -0.19
C LYS A 117 23.26 -2.16 -1.58
N ASN A 118 23.12 -3.42 -2.01
CA ASN A 118 23.58 -3.91 -3.32
C ASN A 118 22.38 -4.46 -4.11
N ALA A 119 21.59 -3.56 -4.70
CA ALA A 119 20.39 -3.88 -5.49
C ALA A 119 20.67 -4.59 -6.84
N THR A 120 21.88 -5.10 -7.07
CA THR A 120 22.29 -5.79 -8.31
C THR A 120 21.93 -7.27 -8.32
N HIS A 121 21.61 -7.86 -7.17
CA HIS A 121 21.19 -9.25 -7.08
C HIS A 121 19.70 -9.41 -7.40
N ARG A 122 19.40 -10.26 -8.38
CA ARG A 122 18.04 -10.71 -8.69
C ARG A 122 17.57 -11.66 -7.60
N LEU A 123 16.39 -11.42 -7.06
CA LEU A 123 15.79 -12.31 -6.07
C LEU A 123 14.93 -13.38 -6.75
N GLU A 124 14.85 -14.56 -6.14
CA GLU A 124 14.07 -15.69 -6.63
C GLU A 124 12.81 -15.88 -5.80
N LEU A 125 11.70 -16.20 -6.48
CA LEU A 125 10.51 -16.74 -5.81
C LEU A 125 10.74 -18.21 -5.47
N LYS A 126 10.40 -18.58 -4.24
CA LYS A 126 10.42 -19.95 -3.76
C LYS A 126 9.10 -20.29 -3.07
N GLU A 127 8.84 -21.57 -2.99
CA GLU A 127 7.66 -22.10 -2.30
C GLU A 127 8.12 -23.05 -1.19
N ASN A 128 7.54 -22.88 -0.02
CA ASN A 128 7.70 -23.78 1.12
C ASN A 128 6.33 -24.35 1.46
N THR A 129 6.28 -25.66 1.73
CA THR A 129 5.06 -26.41 2.04
C THR A 129 4.32 -25.85 3.26
N ASP A 130 5.04 -25.27 4.22
CA ASP A 130 4.45 -24.73 5.46
C ASP A 130 4.11 -23.23 5.38
N SER A 131 4.88 -22.44 4.62
CA SER A 131 4.76 -20.98 4.61
C SER A 131 4.28 -20.37 3.29
N GLY A 132 4.00 -21.21 2.29
CA GLY A 132 3.61 -20.79 0.95
C GLY A 132 4.73 -20.13 0.15
N VAL A 133 4.36 -19.25 -0.78
CA VAL A 133 5.28 -18.55 -1.67
C VAL A 133 5.99 -17.40 -0.95
N TYR A 134 7.31 -17.32 -1.09
CA TYR A 134 8.15 -16.28 -0.50
C TYR A 134 9.29 -15.86 -1.43
N VAL A 135 9.83 -14.66 -1.21
CA VAL A 135 11.01 -14.17 -1.95
C VAL A 135 12.26 -14.54 -1.15
N LYS A 136 13.12 -15.38 -1.73
CA LYS A 136 14.34 -15.83 -1.09
C LYS A 136 15.34 -14.67 -0.98
N ASP A 137 15.99 -14.56 0.18
CA ASP A 137 17.02 -13.56 0.48
C ASP A 137 16.52 -12.10 0.46
N LEU A 138 15.19 -11.88 0.50
CA LEU A 138 14.59 -10.55 0.63
C LEU A 138 14.91 -9.93 1.99
N THR A 139 15.43 -8.70 1.97
CA THR A 139 15.76 -7.97 3.19
C THR A 139 14.50 -7.60 3.96
N SER A 140 14.53 -7.79 5.27
CA SER A 140 13.47 -7.38 6.19
C SER A 140 14.05 -6.67 7.40
N TYR A 141 13.59 -5.46 7.66
CA TYR A 141 14.02 -4.65 8.78
C TYR A 141 12.99 -4.70 9.90
N VAL A 142 13.47 -4.85 11.13
CA VAL A 142 12.63 -4.67 12.31
C VAL A 142 12.44 -3.16 12.51
N VAL A 143 11.19 -2.73 12.53
CA VAL A 143 10.83 -1.32 12.63
C VAL A 143 10.20 -1.06 14.00
N LYS A 144 10.73 -0.08 14.72
CA LYS A 144 10.32 0.20 16.11
C LYS A 144 9.48 1.47 16.25
N SER A 145 9.43 2.30 15.22
CA SER A 145 8.61 3.52 15.22
C SER A 145 8.32 3.96 13.79
N VAL A 146 7.30 4.81 13.63
CA VAL A 146 6.96 5.41 12.33
C VAL A 146 8.15 6.15 11.71
N ARG A 147 9.00 6.80 12.51
CA ARG A 147 10.19 7.52 12.02
C ARG A 147 11.25 6.61 11.38
N GLU A 148 11.20 5.31 11.66
CA GLU A 148 12.07 4.33 11.02
C GLU A 148 11.46 3.81 9.70
N CYS A 149 10.15 4.00 9.47
CA CYS A 149 9.50 3.73 8.17
C CYS A 149 9.76 4.84 7.14
N ASP A 150 9.95 6.07 7.59
CA ASP A 150 10.14 7.26 6.75
C ASP A 150 11.60 7.44 6.25
N LYS A 151 12.49 6.47 6.50
CA LYS A 151 13.93 6.51 6.17
C LYS A 151 14.33 5.43 5.19
#